data_AF-A0A925ZL74-F1
#
_entry.id   AF-A0A925ZL74-F1
#
_cell.length_a   1.000
_cell.length_b   1.000
_cell.length_c   1.000
_cell.angle_alpha   90.00
_cell.angle_beta   90.00
_cell.angle_gamma   90.00
#
_symmetry.space_group_name_H-M   'P 1'
#
loop_
_entity.id
_entity.type
_entity.pdbx_description
1 polymer ?
#
loop_
_entity_poly.entity_id
_entity_poly.type
_entity_poly.pdbx_seq_one_letter_code
_entity_poly.pdbx_strand_id
1 'polypeptide(L)'
;MTENIANLRVVQTGWLPWLAFRRLVRTIDLVLQVSYTETFNVVSADAIAEGVPVVASRAIDWVPHWWQADADEPLDVARVAERLLRDPQAPRHGRQALQAYVNRGVLGWSRFLCPHLSTPYGLDIGAIERDLARTDGAA
;
A
#
# COMPACT_ATOMS: atom_id res chain seq x y z
N MET A 1 -2.31 12.01 -26.80
CA MET A 1 -3.51 12.62 -26.15
C MET A 1 -3.19 13.42 -24.88
N THR A 2 -1.92 13.58 -24.49
CA THR A 2 -1.48 14.43 -23.36
C THR A 2 -0.66 15.65 -23.81
N GLU A 3 -0.51 15.84 -25.13
CA GLU A 3 0.22 16.96 -25.72
C GLU A 3 -0.62 18.23 -25.61
N ASN A 4 0.02 19.37 -25.36
CA ASN A 4 -0.57 20.71 -25.29
C ASN A 4 -1.57 20.97 -24.15
N ILE A 5 -1.54 20.19 -23.06
CA ILE A 5 -2.27 20.53 -21.84
C ILE A 5 -1.38 21.41 -20.95
N ALA A 6 -1.85 22.60 -20.61
CA ALA A 6 -1.10 23.54 -19.77
C ALA A 6 -0.76 22.90 -18.42
N ASN A 7 0.50 23.05 -17.99
CA ASN A 7 1.04 22.52 -16.73
C ASN A 7 1.04 20.98 -16.60
N LEU A 8 0.83 20.23 -17.69
CA LEU A 8 0.95 18.77 -17.69
C LEU A 8 2.23 18.35 -18.43
N ARG A 9 3.02 17.49 -17.79
CA ARG A 9 4.15 16.81 -18.43
C ARG A 9 4.18 15.34 -18.03
N VAL A 10 4.20 14.47 -19.03
CA VAL A 10 4.39 13.03 -18.83
C VAL A 10 5.89 12.72 -18.96
N VAL A 11 6.44 12.01 -17.99
CA VAL A 11 7.86 11.59 -17.99
C VAL A 11 7.89 10.07 -17.87
N GLN A 12 8.62 9.42 -18.78
CA GLN A 12 8.85 7.98 -18.75
C GLN A 12 10.27 7.70 -18.23
N THR A 13 10.38 7.04 -17.08
CA THR A 13 11.65 6.80 -16.37
C THR A 13 12.36 5.49 -16.76
N GLY A 14 11.70 4.61 -17.51
CA GLY A 14 12.26 3.32 -17.93
C GLY A 14 12.42 2.32 -16.76
N TRP A 15 13.19 1.25 -17.00
CA TRP A 15 13.46 0.23 -15.99
C TRP A 15 14.52 0.71 -14.99
N LEU A 16 14.29 0.48 -13.70
CA LEU A 16 15.21 0.86 -12.63
C LEU A 16 15.52 -0.34 -11.73
N PRO A 17 16.76 -0.49 -11.24
CA PRO A 17 17.04 -1.38 -10.12
C PRO A 17 16.20 -0.99 -8.90
N TRP A 18 15.77 -1.98 -8.11
CA TRP A 18 14.82 -1.78 -7.01
C TRP A 18 15.21 -0.64 -6.04
N LEU A 19 16.49 -0.53 -5.65
CA LEU A 19 16.94 0.55 -4.78
C LEU A 19 16.81 1.94 -5.43
N ALA A 20 17.10 2.05 -6.73
CA ALA A 20 16.94 3.29 -7.48
C ALA A 20 15.46 3.63 -7.68
N PHE A 21 14.62 2.62 -7.92
CA PHE A 21 13.17 2.76 -7.98
C PHE A 21 12.62 3.34 -6.65
N ARG A 22 12.97 2.76 -5.51
CA ARG A 22 12.53 3.27 -4.19
C ARG A 22 12.99 4.71 -3.92
N ARG A 23 14.22 5.06 -4.33
CA ARG A 23 14.72 6.44 -4.23
C ARG A 23 13.92 7.41 -5.09
N LEU A 24 13.51 7.00 -6.30
CA LEU A 24 12.61 7.78 -7.14
C LEU A 24 11.23 7.90 -6.49
N VAL A 25 10.66 6.80 -6.00
CA VAL A 25 9.32 6.82 -5.38
C VAL A 25 9.28 7.78 -4.20
N ARG A 26 10.33 7.84 -3.37
CA ARG A 26 10.43 8.81 -2.26
C ARG A 26 10.28 10.28 -2.67
N THR A 27 10.52 10.63 -3.95
CA THR A 27 10.35 12.00 -4.44
C THR A 27 8.95 12.27 -5.02
N ILE A 28 8.03 11.30 -4.96
CA ILE A 28 6.68 11.39 -5.51
C ILE A 28 5.69 11.75 -4.40
N ASP A 29 4.70 12.59 -4.70
CA ASP A 29 3.66 12.99 -3.75
C ASP A 29 2.53 11.95 -3.60
N LEU A 30 2.23 11.23 -4.69
CA LEU A 30 1.15 10.25 -4.76
C LEU A 30 1.43 9.19 -5.83
N VAL A 31 1.15 7.93 -5.52
CA VAL A 31 1.22 6.81 -6.48
C VAL A 31 -0.19 6.33 -6.84
N LEU A 32 -0.42 5.97 -8.10
CA LEU A 32 -1.66 5.36 -8.57
C LEU A 32 -1.43 3.88 -8.88
N GLN A 33 -2.15 2.99 -8.19
CA GLN A 33 -2.13 1.53 -8.37
C GLN A 33 -3.56 0.99 -8.42
N VAL A 34 -4.30 1.35 -9.47
CA VAL A 34 -5.69 0.92 -9.72
C VAL A 34 -5.73 -0.40 -10.48
N SER A 35 -5.12 -1.46 -9.91
CA SER A 35 -5.03 -2.78 -10.54
C SER A 35 -6.37 -3.50 -10.62
N TYR A 36 -6.65 -4.27 -11.67
CA TYR A 36 -7.90 -5.04 -11.74
C TYR A 36 -7.89 -6.32 -10.90
N THR A 37 -6.73 -6.99 -10.75
CA THR A 37 -6.65 -8.35 -10.17
C THR A 37 -5.43 -8.61 -9.27
N GLU A 38 -4.64 -7.58 -8.94
CA GLU A 38 -3.41 -7.74 -8.14
C GLU A 38 -3.70 -7.44 -6.67
N THR A 39 -3.51 -8.42 -5.77
CA THR A 39 -3.88 -8.29 -4.35
C THR A 39 -2.80 -7.66 -3.49
N PHE A 40 -1.57 -8.18 -3.53
CA PHE A 40 -0.53 -7.62 -2.68
C PHE A 40 0.04 -6.33 -3.27
N ASN A 41 0.32 -6.31 -4.59
CA ASN A 41 0.90 -5.17 -5.29
C ASN A 41 2.17 -4.63 -4.58
N VAL A 42 3.32 -5.24 -4.87
CA VAL A 42 4.61 -4.85 -4.22
C VAL A 42 4.99 -3.39 -4.47
N VAL A 43 4.53 -2.79 -5.58
CA VAL A 43 4.75 -1.37 -5.88
C VAL A 43 4.04 -0.46 -4.88
N SER A 44 2.82 -0.81 -4.48
CA SER A 44 2.07 -0.09 -3.43
C SER A 44 2.75 -0.23 -2.08
N ALA A 45 3.24 -1.44 -1.76
CA ALA A 45 3.99 -1.68 -0.52
C ALA A 45 5.29 -0.86 -0.47
N ASP A 46 6.05 -0.80 -1.57
CA ASP A 46 7.27 0.01 -1.67
C ASP A 46 6.97 1.51 -1.53
N ALA A 47 5.91 2.02 -2.18
CA ALA A 47 5.50 3.41 -2.04
C ALA A 47 5.14 3.77 -0.59
N ILE A 48 4.32 2.94 0.05
CA ILE A 48 3.94 3.13 1.45
C ILE A 48 5.16 3.03 2.38
N ALA A 49 6.09 2.12 2.11
CA ALA A 49 7.34 2.01 2.86
C ALA A 49 8.19 3.28 2.76
N GLU A 50 8.18 3.95 1.60
CA GLU A 50 8.82 5.25 1.36
C GLU A 50 8.02 6.45 1.90
N GLY A 51 6.86 6.21 2.51
CA GLY A 51 6.01 7.26 3.07
C GLY A 51 5.14 7.97 2.03
N VAL A 52 4.93 7.35 0.87
CA VAL A 52 4.13 7.90 -0.22
C VAL A 52 2.76 7.22 -0.25
N PRO A 53 1.65 7.98 -0.19
CA PRO A 53 0.32 7.41 -0.26
C PRO A 53 0.01 6.84 -1.66
N VAL A 54 -0.94 5.91 -1.70
CA VAL A 54 -1.32 5.19 -2.90
C VAL A 54 -2.83 5.28 -3.09
N VAL A 55 -3.29 5.69 -4.27
CA VAL A 55 -4.67 5.41 -4.71
C VAL A 55 -4.71 3.99 -5.23
N ALA A 56 -5.47 3.14 -4.57
CA ALA A 56 -5.58 1.73 -4.91
C ALA A 56 -6.95 1.43 -5.53
N SER A 57 -7.09 0.27 -6.18
CA SER A 57 -8.40 -0.30 -6.45
C SER A 57 -8.83 -1.23 -5.30
N ARG A 58 -10.06 -1.77 -5.41
CA ARG A 58 -10.56 -2.83 -4.52
C ARG A 58 -9.76 -4.14 -4.62
N ALA A 59 -8.95 -4.34 -5.66
CA ALA A 59 -8.11 -5.54 -5.76
C ALA A 59 -7.03 -5.55 -4.67
N ILE A 60 -6.51 -4.38 -4.30
CA ILE A 60 -5.56 -4.19 -3.21
C ILE A 60 -6.37 -3.92 -1.93
N ASP A 61 -6.88 -4.99 -1.34
CA ASP A 61 -7.88 -4.96 -0.28
C ASP A 61 -7.35 -4.52 1.10
N TRP A 62 -6.03 -4.42 1.25
CA TRP A 62 -5.37 -4.21 2.53
C TRP A 62 -5.03 -2.76 2.85
N VAL A 63 -5.09 -1.86 1.86
CA VAL A 63 -5.00 -0.41 2.15
C VAL A 63 -6.27 0.06 2.86
N PRO A 64 -6.26 1.22 3.55
CA PRO A 64 -7.49 1.75 4.13
C PRO A 64 -8.58 1.89 3.07
N HIS A 65 -9.83 1.52 3.38
CA HIS A 65 -10.92 1.51 2.39
C HIS A 65 -11.11 2.87 1.70
N TRP A 66 -10.84 3.98 2.40
CA TRP A 66 -10.93 5.32 1.82
C TRP A 66 -9.77 5.70 0.88
N TRP A 67 -8.79 4.81 0.68
CA TRP A 67 -7.74 4.90 -0.35
C TRP A 67 -8.12 4.14 -1.61
N GLN A 68 -9.23 3.38 -1.58
CA GLN A 68 -9.70 2.60 -2.72
C GLN A 68 -10.61 3.46 -3.59
N ALA A 69 -10.38 3.38 -4.90
CA ALA A 69 -11.20 3.95 -5.96
C ALA A 69 -11.70 2.85 -6.90
N ASP A 70 -12.79 3.13 -7.61
CA ASP A 70 -13.19 2.31 -8.73
C ASP A 70 -12.22 2.50 -9.91
N ALA A 71 -11.63 1.41 -10.40
CA ALA A 71 -10.62 1.47 -11.46
C ALA A 71 -11.22 1.90 -12.81
N ASP A 72 -12.52 1.68 -13.00
CA ASP A 72 -13.26 2.04 -14.21
C ASP A 72 -13.81 3.47 -14.18
N GLU A 73 -13.68 4.19 -13.06
CA GLU A 73 -14.21 5.55 -12.89
C GLU A 73 -13.07 6.57 -12.61
N PRO A 74 -12.55 7.24 -13.64
CA PRO A 74 -11.45 8.20 -13.48
C PRO A 74 -11.75 9.34 -12.51
N LEU A 75 -13.00 9.78 -12.38
CA LEU A 75 -13.36 10.83 -11.42
C LEU A 75 -13.28 10.34 -9.98
N ASP A 76 -13.52 9.05 -9.73
CA ASP A 76 -13.37 8.45 -8.41
C ASP A 76 -11.90 8.34 -8.03
N VAL A 77 -11.04 7.95 -8.98
CA VAL A 77 -9.58 7.94 -8.80
C VAL A 77 -9.07 9.34 -8.46
N ALA A 78 -9.53 10.37 -9.18
CA ALA A 78 -9.16 11.76 -8.90
C ALA A 78 -9.65 12.23 -7.52
N ARG A 79 -10.88 11.89 -7.14
CA ARG A 79 -11.45 12.21 -5.82
C ARG A 79 -10.61 11.62 -4.68
N VAL A 80 -10.20 10.36 -4.81
CA VAL A 80 -9.35 9.71 -3.80
C VAL A 80 -7.95 10.32 -3.80
N ALA A 81 -7.37 10.60 -4.97
CA ALA A 81 -6.07 11.27 -5.09
C ALA A 81 -6.06 12.63 -4.37
N GLU A 82 -7.06 13.48 -4.59
CA GLU A 82 -7.17 14.78 -3.94
C GLU A 82 -7.28 14.66 -2.42
N ARG A 83 -8.04 13.67 -1.93
CA ARG A 83 -8.16 13.41 -0.49
C ARG A 83 -6.80 13.03 0.11
N LEU A 84 -6.06 12.13 -0.53
CA LEU A 84 -4.77 11.66 -0.02
C LEU A 84 -3.71 12.75 -0.03
N LEU A 85 -3.67 13.57 -1.08
CA LEU A 85 -2.75 14.72 -1.18
C LEU A 85 -2.99 15.77 -0.08
N ARG A 86 -4.20 15.82 0.50
CA ARG A 86 -4.57 16.75 1.57
C ARG A 86 -4.46 16.14 2.97
N ASP A 87 -4.21 14.83 3.09
CA ASP A 87 -4.14 14.13 4.37
C ASP A 87 -2.67 14.01 4.85
N PRO A 88 -2.24 14.84 5.82
CA PRO A 88 -0.88 14.78 6.34
C PRO A 88 -0.59 13.49 7.13
N GLN A 89 -1.63 12.72 7.50
CA GLN A 89 -1.48 11.43 8.18
C GLN A 89 -1.50 10.24 7.21
N ALA A 90 -1.69 10.47 5.91
CA ALA A 90 -1.73 9.38 4.93
C ALA A 90 -0.49 8.46 4.99
N PRO A 91 0.77 8.96 5.10
CA PRO A 91 1.93 8.10 5.23
C PRO A 91 1.86 7.15 6.45
N ARG A 92 1.32 7.65 7.57
CA ARG A 92 1.14 6.86 8.80
C ARG A 92 0.07 5.79 8.60
N HIS A 93 -1.10 6.16 8.06
CA HIS A 93 -2.20 5.22 7.81
C HIS A 93 -1.76 4.08 6.88
N GLY A 94 -1.07 4.41 5.77
CA GLY A 94 -0.54 3.42 4.85
C GLY A 94 0.43 2.46 5.55
N ARG A 95 1.39 2.98 6.33
CA ARG A 95 2.37 2.15 7.04
C ARG A 95 1.71 1.21 8.04
N GLN A 96 0.71 1.69 8.78
CA GLN A 96 -0.06 0.85 9.72
C GLN A 96 -0.80 -0.27 8.98
N ALA A 97 -1.46 0.05 7.87
CA ALA A 97 -2.17 -0.93 7.05
C ALA A 97 -1.23 -2.00 6.47
N LEU A 98 -0.09 -1.59 5.90
CA LEU A 98 0.93 -2.50 5.38
C LEU A 98 1.48 -3.42 6.48
N GLN A 99 1.83 -2.86 7.65
CA GLN A 99 2.34 -3.66 8.76
C GLN A 99 1.30 -4.69 9.23
N ALA A 100 0.03 -4.29 9.34
CA ALA A 100 -1.04 -5.19 9.75
C ALA A 100 -1.26 -6.32 8.73
N TYR A 101 -1.21 -6.03 7.43
CA TYR A 101 -1.34 -7.03 6.38
C TYR A 101 -0.17 -8.01 6.37
N VAL A 102 1.07 -7.51 6.44
CA VAL A 102 2.27 -8.35 6.49
C VAL A 102 2.27 -9.23 7.74
N ASN A 103 1.92 -8.68 8.89
CA ASN A 103 1.82 -9.42 10.15
C ASN A 103 0.78 -10.56 10.06
N ARG A 104 -0.41 -10.27 9.51
CA ARG A 104 -1.44 -11.29 9.24
C ARG A 104 -0.92 -12.37 8.27
N GLY A 105 -0.23 -11.96 7.21
CA GLY A 105 0.37 -12.88 6.25
C GLY A 105 1.41 -13.80 6.90
N VAL A 106 2.35 -13.24 7.67
CA VAL A 106 3.38 -14.01 8.39
C VAL A 106 2.72 -15.01 9.35
N LEU A 107 1.71 -14.59 10.11
CA LEU A 107 0.96 -15.47 11.00
C LEU A 107 0.27 -16.62 10.23
N GLY A 108 -0.45 -16.29 9.16
CA GLY A 108 -1.17 -17.26 8.34
C GLY A 108 -0.25 -18.27 7.69
N TRP A 109 0.83 -17.80 7.05
CA TRP A 109 1.84 -18.66 6.45
C TRP A 109 2.58 -19.51 7.47
N SER A 110 2.91 -18.94 8.64
CA SER A 110 3.56 -19.69 9.71
C SER A 110 2.69 -20.83 10.22
N ARG A 111 1.39 -20.57 10.43
CA ARG A 111 0.42 -21.61 10.83
C ARG A 111 0.26 -22.69 9.77
N PHE A 112 0.30 -22.31 8.49
CA PHE A 112 0.15 -23.24 7.37
C PHE A 112 1.39 -24.11 7.13
N LEU A 113 2.57 -23.50 7.08
CA LEU A 113 3.83 -24.18 6.75
C LEU A 113 4.48 -24.87 7.96
N CYS A 114 4.19 -24.40 9.17
CA CYS A 114 4.81 -24.89 10.40
C CYS A 114 3.76 -25.18 11.51
N PRO A 115 2.73 -25.98 11.25
CA PRO A 115 1.60 -26.18 12.18
C PRO A 115 2.00 -26.80 13.54
N HIS A 116 3.17 -27.43 13.62
CA HIS A 116 3.67 -28.10 14.82
C HIS A 116 4.70 -27.26 15.60
N LEU A 117 5.09 -26.10 15.09
CA LEU A 117 6.02 -25.20 15.79
C LEU A 117 5.22 -24.19 16.61
N SER A 118 5.34 -24.27 17.94
CA SER A 118 4.72 -23.31 18.87
C SER A 118 5.22 -21.87 18.68
N THR A 119 6.41 -21.72 18.07
CA THR A 119 7.07 -20.44 17.78
C THR A 119 7.99 -20.60 16.57
N PRO A 120 7.53 -20.33 15.35
CA PRO A 120 8.40 -20.34 14.19
C PRO A 120 9.42 -19.20 14.29
N TYR A 121 10.72 -19.55 14.31
CA TYR A 121 11.86 -18.63 14.17
C TYR A 121 11.89 -17.41 15.11
N GLY A 122 11.50 -17.57 16.38
CA GLY A 122 11.58 -16.48 17.37
C GLY A 122 10.56 -15.34 17.16
N LEU A 123 9.56 -15.55 16.29
CA LEU A 123 8.42 -14.67 16.18
C LEU A 123 7.50 -14.89 17.39
N ASP A 124 7.35 -13.86 18.24
CA ASP A 124 6.31 -13.87 19.28
C ASP A 124 4.94 -13.70 18.60
N ILE A 125 4.33 -14.83 18.25
CA ILE A 125 2.99 -14.91 17.67
C ILE A 125 1.97 -14.17 18.54
N GLY A 126 2.12 -14.23 19.87
CA GLY A 126 1.25 -13.51 20.79
C GLY A 126 1.42 -11.99 20.72
N ALA A 127 2.63 -11.49 20.43
CA ALA A 127 2.85 -10.05 20.19
C ALA A 127 2.16 -9.59 18.91
N ILE A 128 2.28 -10.37 17.83
CA ILE A 128 1.62 -10.07 16.55
C ILE A 128 0.10 -10.03 16.72
N GLU A 129 -0.48 -11.01 17.42
CA GLU A 129 -1.92 -11.05 17.69
C GLU A 129 -2.41 -9.85 18.52
N ARG A 130 -1.62 -9.42 19.54
CA ARG A 130 -1.94 -8.23 20.34
C ARG A 130 -1.90 -6.93 19.50
N ASP A 131 -0.95 -6.80 18.58
CA ASP A 131 -0.84 -5.62 17.71
C ASP A 131 -1.98 -5.57 16.68
N LEU A 132 -2.38 -6.72 16.14
CA LEU A 132 -3.55 -6.82 15.25
C LEU A 132 -4.84 -6.44 15.98
N ALA A 133 -5.05 -6.94 17.21
CA ALA A 133 -6.22 -6.59 18.01
C ALA A 133 -6.31 -5.07 18.32
N ARG A 134 -5.17 -4.36 18.38
CA ARG A 134 -5.14 -2.89 18.54
C ARG A 134 -5.48 -2.14 17.26
N THR A 135 -5.19 -2.71 16.09
CA THR A 135 -5.44 -2.06 14.80
C THR A 135 -6.89 -2.22 14.35
N ASP A 136 -7.53 -3.34 14.67
CA ASP A 136 -8.95 -3.58 14.35
C ASP A 136 -9.92 -2.79 15.26
N GLY A 137 -9.47 -2.35 16.45
CA GLY A 137 -10.25 -1.51 17.37
C GLY A 137 -10.23 -0.01 17.07
N ALA A 138 -9.50 0.43 16.04
CA ALA A 138 -9.34 1.83 15.65
C ALA A 138 -9.91 2.18 14.26
N ALA A 139 -10.63 1.22 13.65
CA ALA A 139 -11.27 1.35 12.34
C ALA A 139 -12.73 1.84 12.46
#